data_AF-A0A7J7HMM2-F1
#
_entry.id   AF-A0A7J7HMM2-F1
#
_cell.length_a   1.000
_cell.length_b   1.000
_cell.length_c   1.000
_cell.angle_alpha   90.00
_cell.angle_beta   90.00
_cell.angle_gamma   90.00
#
_symmetry.space_group_name_H-M   'P 1'
#
loop_
_entity.id
_entity.type
_entity.pdbx_description
1 polymer ?
#
loop_
_entity_poly.entity_id
_entity_poly.type
_entity_poly.pdbx_seq_one_letter_code
_entity_poly.pdbx_strand_id
1 'polypeptide(L)'
;MTAHRCQECGQTLPPTYQPPADEDWSTGIFGCTEDTDSCLTGLFCPCVLFGRNVENLNADISQRAACVGHIICVEGGMTFAALTSVLNGIDPQTLFLIYEGLFFAWWMCGIYTSMARQSLQKKYHLKVI
;
A
#
# COMPACT_ATOMS: atom_id res chain seq x y z
N MET A 1 -21.84 -32.28 -10.95
CA MET A 1 -21.55 -30.84 -11.13
C MET A 1 -20.11 -30.62 -10.71
N THR A 2 -19.24 -30.26 -11.66
CA THR A 2 -17.81 -30.05 -11.40
C THR A 2 -17.65 -28.70 -10.74
N ALA A 3 -17.19 -28.64 -9.48
CA ALA A 3 -16.96 -27.37 -8.78
C ALA A 3 -15.89 -26.56 -9.54
N HIS A 4 -16.21 -25.30 -9.87
CA HIS A 4 -15.24 -24.39 -10.48
C HIS A 4 -14.09 -24.16 -9.49
N ARG A 5 -12.85 -24.23 -9.98
CA ARG A 5 -11.65 -24.02 -9.15
C ARG A 5 -10.89 -22.79 -9.63
N CYS A 6 -10.34 -22.04 -8.68
CA CYS A 6 -9.44 -20.94 -8.99
C CYS A 6 -8.14 -21.49 -9.59
N GLN A 7 -7.68 -20.94 -10.71
CA GLN A 7 -6.45 -21.39 -11.37
C GLN A 7 -5.18 -21.05 -10.55
N GLU A 8 -5.20 -19.93 -9.80
CA GLU A 8 -4.05 -19.46 -9.02
C GLU A 8 -3.87 -20.21 -7.70
N CYS A 9 -4.96 -20.51 -6.99
CA CYS A 9 -4.89 -21.10 -5.64
C CYS A 9 -5.48 -22.50 -5.53
N GLY A 10 -6.13 -23.02 -6.57
CA GLY A 10 -6.72 -24.38 -6.60
C GLY A 10 -7.95 -24.59 -5.72
N GLN A 11 -8.39 -23.58 -4.97
CA GLN A 11 -9.57 -23.64 -4.10
C GLN A 11 -10.86 -23.70 -4.92
N THR A 12 -11.89 -24.34 -4.36
CA THR A 12 -13.23 -24.40 -4.96
C THR A 12 -13.92 -23.06 -4.82
N LEU A 13 -14.28 -22.46 -5.95
CA LEU A 13 -15.00 -21.20 -6.01
C LEU A 13 -16.50 -21.43 -5.74
N PRO A 14 -17.17 -20.49 -5.05
CA PRO A 14 -18.62 -20.48 -4.94
C PRO A 14 -19.28 -20.49 -6.33
N PRO A 15 -20.45 -21.14 -6.51
CA PRO A 15 -21.16 -21.12 -7.80
C PRO A 15 -21.56 -19.72 -8.28
N THR A 16 -21.70 -18.77 -7.37
CA THR A 16 -22.04 -17.37 -7.64
C THR A 16 -20.82 -16.49 -7.91
N TYR A 17 -19.61 -17.03 -7.82
CA TYR A 17 -18.40 -16.25 -8.01
C TYR A 17 -18.26 -15.81 -9.46
N GLN A 18 -18.21 -14.50 -9.67
CA GLN A 18 -17.79 -13.89 -10.92
C GLN A 18 -16.51 -13.09 -10.64
N PRO A 19 -15.46 -13.23 -11.48
CA PRO A 19 -14.28 -12.39 -11.34
C PRO A 19 -14.70 -10.92 -11.52
N PRO A 20 -14.13 -9.98 -10.75
CA PRO A 20 -14.38 -8.56 -10.95
C PRO A 20 -14.15 -8.21 -12.43
N ALA A 21 -15.16 -7.64 -13.08
CA ALA A 21 -15.03 -7.16 -14.44
C ALA A 21 -14.02 -6.00 -14.48
N ASP A 22 -13.30 -5.89 -15.58
CA ASP A 22 -12.38 -4.77 -15.86
C ASP A 22 -13.25 -3.57 -16.25
N GLU A 23 -13.95 -3.01 -15.27
CA GLU A 23 -14.87 -1.90 -15.46
C GLU A 23 -14.13 -0.59 -15.24
N ASP A 24 -14.45 0.41 -16.07
CA ASP A 24 -13.91 1.75 -15.90
C ASP A 24 -14.24 2.28 -14.51
N TRP A 25 -13.35 3.13 -13.99
CA TRP A 25 -13.55 3.86 -12.75
C TRP A 25 -14.95 4.49 -12.71
N SER A 26 -15.76 4.07 -11.74
CA SER A 26 -17.17 4.48 -11.64
C SER A 26 -17.39 5.75 -10.83
N THR A 27 -16.36 6.21 -10.12
CA THR A 27 -16.40 7.37 -9.22
C THR A 27 -15.57 8.52 -9.77
N GLY A 28 -15.97 9.78 -9.55
CA GLY A 28 -15.20 10.96 -9.98
C GLY A 28 -13.95 11.21 -9.13
N ILE A 29 -13.11 12.19 -9.52
CA ILE A 29 -11.84 12.50 -8.83
C ILE A 29 -12.00 12.87 -7.34
N PHE A 30 -13.19 13.35 -6.96
CA PHE A 30 -13.57 13.65 -5.57
C PHE A 30 -14.62 12.66 -5.02
N GLY A 31 -14.73 11.46 -5.58
CA GLY A 31 -15.67 10.44 -5.10
C GLY A 31 -15.45 10.05 -3.64
N CYS A 32 -14.23 10.23 -3.11
CA CYS A 32 -13.93 10.03 -1.69
C CYS A 32 -14.68 10.98 -0.76
N THR A 33 -15.23 12.10 -1.24
CA THR A 33 -15.95 13.07 -0.38
C THR A 33 -17.25 12.52 0.21
N GLU A 34 -17.79 11.43 -0.34
CA GLU A 34 -18.90 10.67 0.24
C GLU A 34 -18.54 10.10 1.63
N ASP A 35 -17.28 9.75 1.85
CA ASP A 35 -16.71 9.42 3.15
C ASP A 35 -15.74 10.53 3.59
N THR A 36 -16.30 11.56 4.21
CA THR A 36 -15.54 12.74 4.63
C THR A 36 -14.43 12.40 5.65
N ASP A 37 -14.60 11.37 6.49
CA ASP A 37 -13.55 10.97 7.45
C ASP A 37 -12.34 10.39 6.72
N SER A 38 -12.58 9.45 5.81
CA SER A 38 -11.51 8.88 4.98
C SER A 38 -10.88 9.93 4.07
N CYS A 39 -11.68 10.83 3.50
CA CYS A 39 -11.21 11.92 2.65
C CYS A 39 -10.26 12.87 3.40
N LEU A 40 -10.68 13.35 4.58
CA LEU A 40 -9.87 14.28 5.37
C LEU A 40 -8.66 13.58 6.00
N THR A 41 -8.82 12.35 6.48
CA THR A 41 -7.71 11.56 7.02
C THR A 41 -6.68 11.27 5.94
N GLY A 42 -7.10 10.91 4.71
CA GLY A 42 -6.20 10.71 3.59
C GLY A 42 -5.44 11.99 3.19
N LEU A 43 -6.10 13.14 3.27
CA LEU A 43 -5.51 14.43 2.94
C LEU A 43 -4.47 14.91 3.97
N PHE A 44 -4.79 14.81 5.26
CA PHE A 44 -3.95 15.35 6.34
C PHE A 44 -3.06 14.32 7.03
N CYS A 45 -3.41 13.03 6.96
CA CYS A 45 -2.71 11.96 7.66
C CYS A 45 -2.80 10.61 6.90
N PRO A 46 -2.20 10.52 5.70
CA PRO A 46 -2.28 9.33 4.85
C PRO A 46 -1.76 8.05 5.53
N CYS A 47 -0.72 8.14 6.37
CA CYS A 47 -0.22 6.99 7.14
C CYS A 47 -1.23 6.40 8.14
N VAL A 48 -2.10 7.22 8.74
CA VAL A 48 -3.17 6.72 9.62
C VAL A 48 -4.26 6.02 8.81
N LEU A 49 -4.66 6.60 7.68
CA LEU A 49 -5.61 5.95 6.77
C LEU A 49 -5.07 4.59 6.28
N PHE A 50 -3.79 4.54 5.90
CA PHE A 50 -3.10 3.29 5.57
C PHE A 50 -3.13 2.30 6.72
N GLY A 51 -2.80 2.74 7.94
CA GLY A 51 -2.80 1.87 9.12
C GLY A 51 -4.16 1.26 9.42
N ARG A 52 -5.24 2.04 9.31
CA ARG A 52 -6.62 1.56 9.47
C ARG A 52 -6.97 0.49 8.43
N ASN A 53 -6.57 0.70 7.18
CA ASN A 53 -6.79 -0.28 6.11
C ASN A 53 -6.02 -1.58 6.35
N VAL A 54 -4.76 -1.50 6.79
CA VAL A 54 -3.96 -2.70 7.09
C VAL A 54 -4.57 -3.50 8.22
N GLU A 55 -4.99 -2.85 9.32
CA GLU A 55 -5.64 -3.52 10.45
C GLU A 55 -6.94 -4.22 10.04
N ASN A 56 -7.74 -3.58 9.19
CA ASN A 56 -8.96 -4.17 8.63
C ASN A 56 -8.68 -5.39 7.72
N LEU A 57 -7.60 -5.37 6.96
CA LEU A 57 -7.22 -6.46 6.05
C LEU A 57 -6.50 -7.61 6.77
N ASN A 58 -5.76 -7.29 7.84
CA ASN A 58 -4.96 -8.20 8.63
C ASN A 58 -4.96 -7.78 10.11
N ALA A 59 -5.82 -8.43 10.90
CA ALA A 59 -5.97 -8.17 12.33
C ALA A 59 -4.71 -8.45 13.18
N ASP A 60 -3.73 -9.19 12.65
CA ASP A 60 -2.46 -9.44 13.34
C ASP A 60 -1.55 -8.20 13.35
N ILE A 61 -1.81 -7.22 12.46
CA ILE A 61 -1.03 -6.00 12.34
C ILE A 61 -1.86 -4.83 12.86
N SER A 62 -1.48 -4.30 14.02
CA SER A 62 -2.16 -3.12 14.58
C SER A 62 -2.01 -1.88 13.68
N GLN A 63 -3.04 -1.03 13.70
CA GLN A 63 -3.06 0.24 12.97
C GLN A 63 -1.87 1.14 13.31
N ARG A 64 -1.44 1.15 14.58
CA ARG A 64 -0.26 1.91 15.01
C ARG A 64 1.02 1.38 14.41
N ALA A 65 1.22 0.06 14.42
CA ALA A 65 2.41 -0.55 13.84
C ALA A 65 2.50 -0.30 12.33
N ALA A 66 1.38 -0.46 11.61
CA ALA A 66 1.31 -0.19 10.17
C ALA A 66 1.54 1.30 9.85
N CYS A 67 0.94 2.22 10.62
CA CYS A 67 1.13 3.66 10.46
C CYS A 67 2.59 4.07 10.68
N VAL A 68 3.25 3.58 11.75
CA VAL A 68 4.65 3.87 12.05
C VAL A 68 5.58 3.29 10.97
N GLY A 69 5.27 2.10 10.46
CA GLY A 69 5.99 1.53 9.32
C GLY A 69 5.89 2.41 8.06
N HIS A 70 4.69 2.90 7.74
CA HIS A 70 4.46 3.74 6.56
C HIS A 70 5.14 5.11 6.67
N ILE A 71 5.02 5.77 7.83
CA ILE A 71 5.63 7.09 8.03
C ILE A 71 7.16 7.01 7.98
N ILE A 72 7.79 5.94 8.46
CA ILE A 72 9.25 5.80 8.43
C ILE A 72 9.73 5.42 7.02
N CYS A 73 9.13 4.38 6.42
CA CYS A 73 9.64 3.79 5.19
C CYS A 73 9.25 4.54 3.91
N VAL A 74 8.18 5.35 3.96
CA VAL A 74 7.64 6.04 2.77
C VAL A 74 7.68 7.56 2.95
N GLU A 75 6.99 8.10 3.94
CA GLU A 75 6.84 9.56 4.09
C GLU A 75 8.11 10.23 4.64
N GLY A 76 8.79 9.57 5.58
CA GLY A 76 10.02 10.02 6.21
C GLY A 76 11.18 10.04 5.22
N GLY A 77 11.24 9.07 4.32
CA GLY A 77 12.26 9.03 3.27
C GLY A 77 12.16 10.20 2.30
N MET A 78 10.94 10.55 1.86
CA MET A 78 10.71 11.71 1.00
C MET A 78 11.02 13.03 1.71
N THR A 79 10.60 13.16 2.98
CA THR A 79 10.86 14.35 3.80
C THR A 79 12.37 14.56 3.98
N PHE A 80 13.09 13.49 4.27
CA PHE A 80 14.54 13.54 4.44
C PHE A 80 15.26 13.89 3.12
N ALA A 81 14.85 13.29 2.00
CA ALA A 81 15.38 13.64 0.67
C ALA A 81 15.18 15.13 0.32
N ALA A 82 13.99 15.67 0.61
CA ALA A 82 13.68 17.08 0.39
C ALA A 82 14.49 18.00 1.30
N LEU A 83 14.70 17.61 2.57
CA LEU A 83 15.53 18.38 3.49
C LEU A 83 16.99 18.42 3.01
N THR A 84 17.52 17.29 2.54
CA THR A 84 18.90 17.20 2.04
C THR A 84 19.13 18.00 0.75
N SER A 85 18.10 18.24 -0.07
CA SER A 85 18.22 19.06 -1.28
C SER A 85 18.20 20.57 -1.00
N VAL A 86 17.64 20.99 0.14
CA VAL A 86 17.55 22.41 0.55
C VAL A 86 18.71 22.82 1.46
N LEU A 87 19.23 21.90 2.28
CA LEU A 87 20.38 22.14 3.15
C LEU A 87 21.70 22.02 2.37
N ASN A 88 22.16 23.13 1.81
CA ASN A 88 23.49 23.23 1.19
C ASN A 88 24.58 23.08 2.26
N GLY A 89 25.39 22.01 2.19
CA GLY A 89 26.53 21.80 3.09
C GLY A 89 26.81 20.37 3.54
N ILE A 90 26.02 19.38 3.09
CA ILE A 90 26.28 17.96 3.38
C ILE A 90 27.44 17.47 2.50
N ASP A 91 28.42 16.78 3.08
CA ASP A 91 29.53 16.24 2.32
C ASP A 91 29.07 15.13 1.34
N PRO A 92 29.78 14.93 0.22
CA PRO A 92 29.37 13.97 -0.82
C PRO A 92 29.26 12.51 -0.36
N GLN A 93 30.06 12.07 0.62
CA GLN A 93 30.01 10.69 1.13
C GLN A 93 28.76 10.50 1.99
N THR A 94 28.43 11.48 2.83
CA THR A 94 27.18 11.45 3.61
C THR A 94 25.96 11.48 2.70
N LEU A 95 25.95 12.33 1.65
CA LEU A 95 24.88 12.35 0.65
C LEU A 95 24.72 10.99 -0.03
N PHE A 96 25.82 10.35 -0.44
CA PHE A 96 25.77 9.03 -1.07
C PHE A 96 25.12 7.98 -0.16
N LEU A 97 25.51 7.92 1.11
CA LEU A 97 24.93 6.99 2.10
C LEU A 97 23.45 7.27 2.35
N ILE A 98 23.05 8.54 2.37
CA ILE A 98 21.65 8.93 2.50
C ILE A 98 20.83 8.42 1.32
N TYR A 99 21.27 8.70 0.09
CA TYR A 99 20.56 8.24 -1.11
C TYR A 99 20.49 6.71 -1.19
N GLU A 100 21.57 6.03 -0.85
CA GLU A 100 21.62 4.57 -0.79
C GLU A 100 20.61 4.02 0.24
N GLY A 101 20.62 4.55 1.47
CA GLY A 101 19.68 4.16 2.51
C GLY A 101 18.22 4.41 2.14
N LEU A 102 17.92 5.55 1.53
CA LEU A 102 16.58 5.89 1.04
C LEU A 102 16.12 4.95 -0.08
N PHE A 103 17.01 4.64 -1.03
CA PHE A 103 16.72 3.70 -2.11
C PHE A 103 16.44 2.29 -1.56
N PHE A 104 17.26 1.80 -0.64
CA PHE A 104 17.03 0.49 -0.01
C PHE A 104 15.73 0.44 0.79
N ALA A 105 15.42 1.49 1.58
CA ALA A 105 14.18 1.55 2.34
C ALA A 105 12.95 1.55 1.41
N TRP A 106 12.97 2.37 0.36
CA TRP A 106 11.92 2.42 -0.66
C TRP A 106 11.75 1.07 -1.38
N TRP A 107 12.86 0.46 -1.81
CA TRP A 107 12.87 -0.84 -2.47
C TRP A 107 12.26 -1.95 -1.60
N MET A 108 12.67 -2.04 -0.33
CA MET A 108 12.13 -3.02 0.61
C MET A 108 10.64 -2.80 0.85
N CYS A 109 10.20 -1.54 0.99
CA CYS A 109 8.78 -1.22 1.10
C CYS A 109 7.99 -1.69 -0.14
N GLY A 110 8.55 -1.51 -1.34
CA GLY A 110 7.99 -2.03 -2.59
C GLY A 110 7.83 -3.55 -2.58
N ILE A 111 8.84 -4.29 -2.10
CA ILE A 111 8.75 -5.76 -1.99
C ILE A 111 7.65 -6.16 -0.99
N TYR A 112 7.64 -5.61 0.22
CA TYR A 112 6.63 -5.97 1.23
C TYR A 112 5.20 -5.66 0.80
N THR A 113 4.99 -4.48 0.20
CA THR A 113 3.67 -4.11 -0.33
C THR A 113 3.26 -4.99 -1.50
N SER A 114 4.19 -5.38 -2.38
CA SER A 114 3.91 -6.34 -3.46
C SER A 114 3.52 -7.73 -2.95
N MET A 115 4.20 -8.24 -1.92
CA MET A 115 3.86 -9.52 -1.30
C MET A 115 2.49 -9.47 -0.64
N ALA A 116 2.18 -8.37 0.06
CA ALA A 116 0.86 -8.15 0.64
C ALA A 116 -0.23 -8.11 -0.43
N ARG A 117 0.01 -7.42 -1.56
CA ARG A 117 -0.90 -7.38 -2.71
C ARG A 117 -1.17 -8.78 -3.26
N GLN A 118 -0.13 -9.58 -3.49
CA GLN A 118 -0.27 -10.95 -3.98
C GLN A 118 -1.05 -11.83 -3.00
N SER A 119 -0.78 -11.69 -1.70
CA SER A 119 -1.53 -12.40 -0.65
C SER A 119 -3.03 -12.07 -0.68
N LEU A 120 -3.37 -10.78 -0.84
CA LEU A 120 -4.75 -10.33 -0.97
C LEU A 120 -5.41 -10.81 -2.26
N GLN A 121 -4.71 -10.72 -3.40
CA GLN A 121 -5.20 -11.23 -4.68
C GLN A 121 -5.54 -12.72 -4.57
N LYS A 122 -4.67 -13.49 -3.91
CA LYS A 122 -4.91 -14.92 -3.67
C LYS A 122 -6.08 -15.16 -2.71
N LYS A 123 -6.17 -14.41 -1.61
CA LYS A 123 -7.22 -14.53 -0.59
C LYS A 123 -8.61 -14.21 -1.13
N TYR A 124 -8.70 -13.21 -2.01
CA TYR A 124 -9.97 -12.71 -2.56
C TYR A 124 -10.20 -13.13 -4.03
N HIS A 125 -9.36 -14.02 -4.56
CA HIS A 125 -9.44 -14.53 -5.94
C HIS A 125 -9.41 -13.45 -7.04
N LEU A 126 -8.78 -12.31 -6.76
CA LEU A 126 -8.71 -11.17 -7.68
C LEU A 126 -7.78 -11.47 -8.86
N LYS A 127 -8.03 -10.81 -9.99
CA LYS A 127 -7.16 -10.89 -11.18
C LYS A 127 -5.74 -10.39 -10.84
N VAL A 128 -4.75 -11.14 -11.27
CA VAL A 128 -3.35 -10.69 -11.29
C VAL A 128 -3.18 -9.87 -12.57
N ILE A 129 -2.89 -8.57 -12.40
CA ILE A 129 -2.59 -7.62 -13.49
C ILE A 129 -1.08 -7.53 -13.62
#